data_AF-A0A2X5E5C4-F1
#
_entry.id   AF-A0A2X5E5C4-F1
#
_cell.length_a   1.000
_cell.length_b   1.000
_cell.length_c   1.000
_cell.angle_alpha   90.00
_cell.angle_beta   90.00
_cell.angle_gamma   90.00
#
_symmetry.space_group_name_H-M   'P 1'
#
loop_
_entity.id
_entity.type
_entity.pdbx_description
1 polymer ?
#
loop_
_entity_poly.entity_id
_entity_poly.type
_entity_poly.pdbx_seq_one_letter_code
_entity_poly.pdbx_strand_id
1 'polypeptide(L)'
;MTDVLLCVGNSMMGDDGAGPLLAEMCAAQPKGNWVVIDGGSAPENDIVAIRELRPQRLLIVDATDMGLNPGEIRIIDPDDIAEMFMMTTHNMPLNYLVDQLKEDVGEVIFVGIQPDIVGFYYPMTQPIKDAVNIVYQRLEGWQGNGGFAALEAPEA
;
A
#
# COMPACT_ATOMS: atom_id res chain seq x y z
N MET A 1 11.51 16.94 -7.95
CA MET A 1 10.17 16.35 -7.95
C MET A 1 10.33 14.98 -7.35
N THR A 2 9.67 14.73 -6.23
CA THR A 2 9.89 13.55 -5.38
C THR A 2 8.64 12.70 -5.42
N ASP A 3 8.81 11.41 -5.68
CA ASP A 3 7.75 10.42 -5.54
C ASP A 3 8.04 9.59 -4.29
N VAL A 4 7.04 9.35 -3.45
CA VAL A 4 7.19 8.60 -2.20
C VAL A 4 6.39 7.31 -2.29
N LEU A 5 7.01 6.20 -1.90
CA LEU A 5 6.37 4.90 -1.71
C LEU A 5 6.29 4.64 -0.21
N LEU A 6 5.07 4.62 0.34
CA LEU A 6 4.81 4.24 1.71
C LEU A 6 4.35 2.78 1.75
N CYS A 7 5.18 1.92 2.32
CA CYS A 7 4.90 0.52 2.53
C CYS A 7 4.29 0.31 3.91
N VAL A 8 3.10 -0.28 3.97
CA VAL A 8 2.30 -0.45 5.18
C VAL A 8 2.10 -1.94 5.47
N GLY A 9 2.11 -2.32 6.74
CA GLY A 9 1.82 -3.68 7.18
C GLY A 9 2.73 -4.22 8.28
N ASN A 10 2.59 -5.50 8.62
CA ASN A 10 3.34 -6.16 9.69
C ASN A 10 3.94 -7.49 9.20
N SER A 11 5.27 -7.57 9.13
CA SER A 11 5.99 -8.77 8.73
C SER A 11 5.77 -9.99 9.64
N MET A 12 5.26 -9.78 10.85
CA MET A 12 4.92 -10.84 11.80
C MET A 12 3.47 -11.33 11.70
N MET A 13 2.65 -10.80 10.78
CA MET A 13 1.21 -11.07 10.69
C MET A 13 0.80 -11.79 9.39
N GLY A 14 1.66 -12.64 8.83
CA GLY A 14 1.32 -13.42 7.63
C GLY A 14 1.36 -12.57 6.36
N ASP A 15 0.25 -12.56 5.62
CA ASP A 15 0.11 -11.81 4.37
C ASP A 15 0.13 -10.29 4.55
N ASP A 16 -0.14 -9.82 5.77
CA ASP A 16 0.02 -8.43 6.17
C ASP A 16 1.48 -7.93 6.08
N GLY A 17 2.44 -8.83 5.87
CA GLY A 17 3.82 -8.48 5.56
C GLY A 17 4.03 -7.91 4.14
N ALA A 18 2.98 -7.68 3.35
CA ALA A 18 3.09 -7.28 1.94
C ALA A 18 3.89 -5.99 1.74
N GLY A 19 3.55 -4.91 2.45
CA GLY A 19 4.32 -3.66 2.43
C GLY A 19 5.76 -3.84 2.91
N PRO A 20 6.01 -4.41 4.11
CA PRO A 20 7.37 -4.66 4.59
C PRO A 20 8.24 -5.46 3.59
N LEU A 21 7.68 -6.47 2.93
CA LEU A 21 8.40 -7.21 1.88
C LEU A 21 8.73 -6.32 0.68
N LEU A 22 7.80 -5.47 0.24
CA LEU A 22 8.04 -4.52 -0.85
C LEU A 22 9.15 -3.53 -0.49
N ALA A 23 9.16 -3.02 0.75
CA ALA A 23 10.20 -2.13 1.25
C ALA A 23 11.57 -2.80 1.26
N GLU A 24 11.65 -4.06 1.73
CA GLU A 24 12.87 -4.86 1.72
C GLU A 24 13.42 -5.04 0.30
N MET A 25 12.55 -5.40 -0.66
CA MET A 25 12.94 -5.55 -2.07
C MET A 25 13.48 -4.24 -2.67
N CYS A 26 12.86 -3.11 -2.36
CA CYS A 26 13.31 -1.80 -2.83
C CYS A 26 14.62 -1.35 -2.17
N ALA A 27 14.83 -1.67 -0.89
CA ALA A 27 16.09 -1.40 -0.19
C ALA A 27 17.25 -2.23 -0.77
N ALA A 28 16.99 -3.50 -1.10
CA ALA A 28 17.98 -4.39 -1.70
C ALA A 28 18.30 -3.99 -3.15
N GLN A 29 17.27 -3.65 -3.93
CA GLN A 29 17.40 -3.22 -5.32
C GLN A 29 16.37 -2.12 -5.63
N PRO A 30 16.78 -0.85 -5.61
CA PRO A 30 15.88 0.27 -5.90
C PRO A 30 15.25 0.18 -7.28
N LYS A 31 13.98 0.58 -7.38
CA LYS A 31 13.20 0.66 -8.62
C LYS A 31 12.66 2.07 -8.81
N GLY A 32 12.83 2.63 -10.01
CA GLY A 32 12.43 4.01 -10.29
C GLY A 32 13.15 5.03 -9.41
N ASN A 33 12.50 6.17 -9.16
CA ASN A 33 13.02 7.26 -8.31
C ASN A 33 12.18 7.44 -7.04
N TRP A 34 11.61 6.34 -6.53
CA TRP A 34 10.77 6.35 -5.34
C TRP A 34 11.62 6.52 -4.08
N VAL A 35 11.24 7.46 -3.23
CA VAL A 35 11.70 7.51 -1.84
C VAL A 35 10.84 6.53 -1.06
N VAL A 36 11.42 5.39 -0.68
CA VAL A 36 10.70 4.31 0.00
C VAL A 36 10.73 4.52 1.51
N ILE A 37 9.56 4.47 2.12
CA ILE A 37 9.33 4.56 3.57
C ILE A 37 8.65 3.27 4.00
N ASP A 38 9.28 2.53 4.91
CA ASP A 38 8.66 1.40 5.60
C ASP A 38 7.91 1.92 6.83
N GLY A 39 6.60 2.14 6.68
CA GLY A 39 5.75 2.66 7.75
C GLY A 39 5.32 1.59 8.76
N GLY A 40 5.66 0.33 8.49
CA GLY A 40 5.28 -0.81 9.32
C GLY A 40 3.80 -0.78 9.69
N SER A 41 3.51 -1.12 10.94
CA SER A 41 2.13 -1.23 11.42
C SER A 41 1.50 0.08 11.90
N ALA A 42 2.23 1.20 11.81
CA ALA A 42 1.82 2.48 12.34
C ALA A 42 2.28 3.63 11.42
N PRO A 43 1.74 3.70 10.19
CA PRO A 43 2.16 4.67 9.17
C PRO A 43 1.88 6.13 9.57
N GLU A 44 1.06 6.38 10.61
CA GLU A 44 0.82 7.71 11.15
C GLU A 44 2.09 8.39 11.69
N ASN A 45 3.10 7.60 12.08
CA ASN A 45 4.38 8.12 12.56
C ASN A 45 5.20 8.77 11.43
N ASP A 46 4.93 8.41 10.18
CA ASP A 46 5.68 8.85 9.01
C ASP A 46 5.07 10.07 8.31
N ILE A 47 3.89 10.53 8.75
CA ILE A 47 3.18 11.69 8.16
C ILE A 47 4.10 12.91 8.06
N VAL A 48 4.85 13.21 9.13
CA VAL A 48 5.72 14.39 9.17
C VAL A 48 6.86 14.25 8.16
N ALA A 49 7.49 13.08 8.09
CA ALA A 49 8.56 12.80 7.13
C ALA A 49 8.06 12.93 5.69
N ILE A 50 6.87 12.40 5.38
CA ILE A 50 6.25 12.51 4.05
C ILE A 50 5.95 13.98 3.71
N ARG A 51 5.38 14.75 4.65
CA ARG A 51 5.08 16.18 4.44
C ARG A 51 6.33 17.00 4.15
N GLU A 52 7.43 16.76 4.85
CA GLU A 52 8.68 17.49 4.62
C GLU A 52 9.25 17.26 3.21
N LEU A 53 9.03 16.07 2.64
CA LEU A 53 9.46 15.73 1.28
C LEU A 53 8.64 16.46 0.19
N ARG A 54 7.44 16.94 0.52
CA ARG A 54 6.46 17.54 -0.41
C ARG A 54 6.38 16.78 -1.74
N PRO A 55 6.00 15.49 -1.71
CA PRO A 55 6.02 14.67 -2.89
C PRO A 55 4.94 15.10 -3.88
N GLN A 56 5.21 14.90 -5.16
CA GLN A 56 4.18 15.05 -6.18
C GLN A 56 3.21 13.89 -6.15
N ARG A 57 3.74 12.68 -5.89
CA ARG A 57 2.95 11.46 -5.82
C ARG A 57 3.32 10.68 -4.56
N LEU A 58 2.30 10.23 -3.85
CA LEU A 58 2.40 9.28 -2.74
C LEU A 58 1.71 7.99 -3.15
N LEU A 59 2.48 6.90 -3.25
CA LEU A 59 1.98 5.56 -3.47
C LEU A 59 1.95 4.83 -2.13
N ILE A 60 0.78 4.39 -1.68
CA ILE A 60 0.60 3.59 -0.46
C ILE A 60 0.35 2.16 -0.90
N VAL A 61 1.07 1.19 -0.31
CA VAL A 61 0.87 -0.24 -0.59
C VAL A 61 0.62 -0.97 0.72
N ASP A 62 -0.50 -1.68 0.78
CA ASP A 62 -0.96 -2.41 1.97
C ASP A 62 -1.64 -3.74 1.59
N ALA A 63 -1.65 -4.69 2.52
CA ALA A 63 -2.53 -5.85 2.43
C ALA A 63 -3.94 -5.42 2.87
N THR A 64 -4.92 -5.56 1.97
CA THR A 64 -6.28 -5.06 2.22
C THR A 64 -7.30 -6.12 1.86
N ASP A 65 -8.19 -6.45 2.79
CA ASP A 65 -9.29 -7.37 2.52
C ASP A 65 -10.35 -6.69 1.65
N MET A 66 -10.45 -7.16 0.41
CA MET A 66 -11.33 -6.67 -0.64
C MET A 66 -12.42 -7.71 -1.00
N GLY A 67 -12.46 -8.85 -0.33
CA GLY A 67 -13.32 -9.98 -0.71
C GLY A 67 -12.98 -10.61 -2.08
N LEU A 68 -11.76 -10.39 -2.58
CA LEU A 68 -11.27 -10.93 -3.85
C LEU A 68 -10.50 -12.25 -3.63
N ASN A 69 -9.96 -12.83 -4.71
CA ASN A 69 -9.05 -13.96 -4.58
C ASN A 69 -7.70 -13.51 -4.02
N PRO A 70 -7.02 -14.32 -3.17
CA PRO A 70 -5.70 -13.99 -2.66
C PRO A 70 -4.68 -13.57 -3.73
N GLY A 71 -3.94 -12.50 -3.45
CA GLY A 71 -2.96 -11.91 -4.36
C GLY A 71 -3.55 -11.02 -5.46
N GLU A 72 -4.88 -10.85 -5.53
CA GLU A 72 -5.48 -9.84 -6.41
C GLU A 72 -5.05 -8.44 -5.98
N ILE A 73 -4.68 -7.61 -6.96
CA ILE A 73 -4.18 -6.25 -6.75
C ILE A 73 -5.21 -5.26 -7.30
N ARG A 74 -5.58 -4.25 -6.51
CA ARG A 74 -6.46 -3.17 -6.95
C ARG A 74 -5.93 -1.80 -6.53
N ILE A 75 -6.24 -0.79 -7.34
CA ILE A 75 -6.19 0.59 -6.90
C ILE A 75 -7.46 0.88 -6.12
N ILE A 76 -7.33 1.43 -4.93
CA ILE A 76 -8.45 1.76 -4.05
C ILE A 76 -8.58 3.28 -4.00
N ASP A 77 -9.78 3.80 -4.23
CA ASP A 77 -10.05 5.21 -3.98
C ASP A 77 -10.03 5.44 -2.46
N PRO A 78 -9.29 6.44 -1.94
CA PRO A 78 -9.34 6.78 -0.53
C PRO A 78 -10.74 7.00 0.03
N ASP A 79 -11.68 7.49 -0.79
CA ASP A 79 -13.09 7.65 -0.39
C ASP A 79 -13.77 6.28 -0.19
N ASP A 80 -13.43 5.27 -1.00
CA ASP A 80 -13.94 3.90 -0.88
C ASP A 80 -13.38 3.18 0.36
N ILE A 81 -12.17 3.52 0.81
CA ILE A 81 -11.55 2.91 2.03
C ILE A 81 -12.47 3.10 3.24
N ALA A 82 -13.04 4.29 3.38
CA ALA A 82 -13.94 4.63 4.47
C ALA A 82 -15.32 3.96 4.32
N GLU A 83 -15.85 3.92 3.10
CA GLU A 83 -17.19 3.39 2.81
C GLU A 83 -17.24 1.86 2.86
N MET A 84 -16.17 1.19 2.44
CA MET A 84 -16.11 -0.28 2.36
C MET A 84 -15.85 -0.96 3.71
N PHE A 85 -15.78 -0.21 4.83
CA PHE A 85 -15.41 -0.72 6.17
C PHE A 85 -14.21 -1.66 6.11
N MET A 86 -13.24 -1.39 5.21
CA MET A 86 -12.15 -2.31 4.94
C MET A 86 -11.41 -2.55 6.25
N MET A 87 -11.33 -3.81 6.67
CA MET A 87 -10.52 -4.16 7.82
C MET A 87 -9.05 -4.05 7.39
N THR A 88 -8.44 -2.91 7.69
CA THR A 88 -6.99 -2.80 7.68
C THR A 88 -6.45 -3.39 8.98
N THR A 89 -5.21 -3.84 8.97
CA THR A 89 -4.55 -4.44 10.14
C THR A 89 -4.09 -3.39 11.16
N HIS A 90 -4.45 -2.12 10.97
CA HIS A 90 -4.01 -0.96 11.75
C HIS A 90 -5.14 -0.35 12.58
N ASN A 91 -4.76 0.27 13.71
CA ASN A 91 -5.72 0.89 14.62
C ASN A 91 -6.37 2.17 14.07
N MET A 92 -5.82 2.76 13.00
CA MET A 92 -6.35 3.96 12.35
C MET A 92 -6.78 3.63 10.92
N PRO A 93 -8.02 3.96 10.53
CA PRO A 93 -8.47 3.82 9.15
C PRO A 93 -7.58 4.66 8.20
N LEU A 94 -7.08 4.04 7.13
CA LEU A 94 -6.07 4.66 6.25
C LEU A 94 -6.59 5.89 5.49
N ASN A 95 -7.90 6.08 5.37
CA ASN A 95 -8.49 7.31 4.86
C ASN A 95 -8.08 8.54 5.70
N TYR A 96 -7.91 8.40 7.02
CA TYR A 96 -7.42 9.50 7.87
C TYR A 96 -5.97 9.88 7.51
N LEU A 97 -5.12 8.90 7.21
CA LEU A 97 -3.75 9.14 6.77
C LEU A 97 -3.75 9.92 5.44
N VAL A 98 -4.57 9.50 4.49
CA VAL A 98 -4.72 10.18 3.20
C VAL A 98 -5.26 11.60 3.40
N ASP A 99 -6.26 11.81 4.24
CA ASP A 99 -6.83 13.12 4.54
C ASP A 99 -5.80 14.09 5.14
N GLN A 100 -4.86 13.59 5.94
CA GLN A 100 -3.78 14.42 6.45
C GLN A 100 -2.76 14.80 5.37
N LEU A 101 -2.57 13.97 4.34
CA LEU A 101 -1.51 14.17 3.35
C LEU A 101 -2.00 14.82 2.06
N LYS A 102 -3.29 14.74 1.73
CA LYS A 102 -3.84 15.18 0.43
C LYS A 102 -3.69 16.66 0.11
N GLU A 103 -3.53 17.53 1.11
CA GLU A 103 -3.28 18.96 0.88
C GLU A 103 -1.80 19.27 0.59
N ASP A 104 -0.89 18.41 1.06
CA ASP A 104 0.56 18.58 0.95
C ASP A 104 1.16 17.75 -0.21
N VAL A 105 0.40 16.79 -0.74
CA VAL A 105 0.77 15.87 -1.81
C VAL A 105 -0.11 16.11 -3.04
N GLY A 106 0.47 16.10 -4.24
CA GLY A 106 -0.28 16.35 -5.47
C GLY A 106 -1.26 15.22 -5.83
N GLU A 107 -0.82 13.97 -5.73
CA GLU A 107 -1.59 12.77 -6.07
C GLU A 107 -1.31 11.68 -5.02
N VAL A 108 -2.37 11.08 -4.48
CA VAL A 108 -2.26 9.93 -3.57
C VAL A 108 -2.89 8.72 -4.24
N ILE A 109 -2.15 7.62 -4.32
CA ILE A 109 -2.56 6.37 -4.94
C ILE A 109 -2.47 5.28 -3.89
N PHE A 110 -3.56 4.55 -3.67
CA PHE A 110 -3.59 3.40 -2.76
C PHE A 110 -3.64 2.10 -3.55
N VAL A 111 -2.73 1.17 -3.26
CA VAL A 111 -2.68 -0.17 -3.85
C VAL A 111 -2.97 -1.19 -2.75
N GLY A 112 -4.12 -1.86 -2.86
CA GLY A 112 -4.46 -2.98 -2.01
C GLY A 112 -4.05 -4.31 -2.63
N ILE A 113 -3.50 -5.21 -1.82
CA ILE A 113 -3.27 -6.62 -2.17
C ILE A 113 -4.16 -7.49 -1.31
N GLN A 114 -5.00 -8.33 -1.92
CA GLN A 114 -5.89 -9.22 -1.18
C GLN A 114 -5.09 -10.26 -0.38
N PRO A 115 -5.20 -10.30 0.96
CA PRO A 115 -4.60 -11.36 1.77
C PRO A 115 -5.39 -12.67 1.70
N ASP A 116 -4.73 -13.80 1.96
CA ASP A 116 -5.36 -15.10 2.28
C ASP A 116 -5.42 -15.28 3.80
N ILE A 117 -4.29 -15.06 4.47
CA ILE A 117 -4.14 -15.28 5.91
C ILE A 117 -3.42 -14.15 6.61
N VAL A 118 -4.09 -13.58 7.60
CA VAL A 118 -3.53 -12.58 8.51
C VAL A 118 -3.54 -13.16 9.92
N GLY A 119 -2.36 -13.31 10.51
CA GLY A 119 -2.23 -13.91 11.83
C GLY A 119 -0.79 -13.90 12.35
N PHE A 120 -0.66 -13.75 13.66
CA PHE A 120 0.65 -13.68 14.31
C PHE A 120 1.48 -14.94 14.05
N TYR A 121 2.70 -14.75 13.57
CA TYR A 121 3.68 -15.78 13.26
C TYR A 121 3.31 -16.71 12.09
N TYR A 122 2.28 -16.36 11.31
CA TYR A 122 2.01 -17.05 10.05
C TYR A 122 3.02 -16.62 8.98
N PRO A 123 3.38 -17.52 8.05
CA PRO A 123 4.16 -17.13 6.88
C PRO A 123 3.28 -16.40 5.87
N MET A 124 3.86 -15.48 5.10
CA MET A 124 3.23 -14.96 3.88
C MET A 124 3.07 -16.07 2.85
N THR A 125 1.88 -16.15 2.26
CA THR A 125 1.49 -17.13 1.25
C THR A 125 2.09 -16.79 -0.11
N GLN A 126 2.10 -17.77 -1.02
CA GLN A 126 2.70 -17.59 -2.34
C GLN A 126 1.98 -16.54 -3.21
N PRO A 127 0.62 -16.48 -3.25
CA PRO A 127 -0.07 -15.48 -4.08
C PRO A 127 0.27 -14.04 -3.70
N ILE A 128 0.46 -13.75 -2.41
CA ILE A 128 0.82 -12.40 -1.96
C ILE A 128 2.27 -12.07 -2.28
N LYS A 129 3.21 -13.03 -2.16
CA LYS A 129 4.59 -12.84 -2.63
C LYS A 129 4.65 -12.52 -4.12
N ASP A 130 3.87 -13.24 -4.92
CA ASP A 130 3.79 -13.02 -6.36
C ASP A 130 3.19 -11.63 -6.66
N ALA A 131 2.15 -11.22 -5.92
CA ALA A 131 1.54 -9.91 -6.03
C ALA A 131 2.51 -8.77 -5.68
N VAL A 132 3.24 -8.89 -4.57
CA VAL A 132 4.28 -7.92 -4.18
C VAL A 132 5.36 -7.82 -5.25
N ASN A 133 5.80 -8.95 -5.82
CA ASN A 133 6.77 -8.92 -6.91
C ASN A 133 6.20 -8.23 -8.17
N ILE A 134 4.92 -8.43 -8.49
CA ILE A 134 4.27 -7.71 -9.60
C ILE A 134 4.28 -6.20 -9.33
N VAL A 135 3.88 -5.75 -8.14
CA VAL A 135 3.92 -4.32 -7.76
C VAL A 135 5.35 -3.79 -7.87
N TYR A 136 6.32 -4.49 -7.29
CA TYR A 136 7.75 -4.15 -7.33
C TYR A 136 8.27 -3.95 -8.76
N GLN A 137 7.96 -4.85 -9.69
CA GLN A 137 8.40 -4.70 -11.08
C GLN A 137 7.75 -3.48 -11.77
N ARG A 138 6.52 -3.12 -11.40
CA ARG A 138 5.81 -1.97 -11.99
C ARG A 138 6.24 -0.62 -11.42
N LEU A 139 6.97 -0.58 -10.30
CA LEU A 139 7.52 0.66 -9.74
C LEU A 139 8.45 1.36 -10.73
N GLU A 140 9.19 0.59 -11.53
CA GLU A 140 10.04 1.12 -12.60
C GLU A 140 9.19 1.55 -13.79
N GLY A 141 9.20 2.85 -14.09
CA GLY A 141 8.37 3.42 -15.16
C GLY A 141 6.89 3.58 -14.80
N TRP A 142 6.55 3.60 -13.52
CA TRP A 142 5.16 3.78 -13.05
C TRP A 142 4.50 5.06 -13.62
N GLN A 143 3.37 4.88 -14.30
CA GLN A 143 2.51 5.96 -14.83
C GLN A 143 1.05 5.72 -14.47
N GLY A 144 0.33 6.80 -14.13
CA GLY A 144 -1.05 6.74 -13.64
C GLY A 144 -1.20 5.71 -12.53
N ASN A 145 -2.06 4.72 -12.75
CA ASN A 145 -2.40 3.66 -11.80
C ASN A 145 -1.51 2.40 -11.92
N GLY A 146 -0.35 2.49 -12.59
CA GLY A 146 0.54 1.35 -12.81
C GLY A 146 -0.09 0.22 -13.64
N GLY A 147 -1.17 0.50 -14.37
CA GLY A 147 -1.94 -0.49 -15.13
C GLY A 147 -2.68 -1.51 -14.27
N PHE A 148 -2.92 -1.22 -12.98
CA PHE A 148 -3.80 -2.01 -12.13
C PHE A 148 -5.26 -1.58 -12.29
N ALA A 149 -6.18 -2.52 -12.09
CA ALA A 149 -7.61 -2.24 -12.10
C ALA A 149 -8.01 -1.48 -10.83
N ALA A 150 -8.98 -0.58 -10.93
CA ALA A 150 -9.63 0.00 -9.75
C ALA A 150 -10.48 -1.06 -9.05
N LEU A 151 -10.61 -0.96 -7.73
CA LEU A 151 -11.59 -1.73 -6.97
C LEU A 151 -12.97 -1.20 -7.33
N GLU A 152 -13.85 -2.07 -7.81
CA GLU A 152 -15.24 -1.70 -8.08
C GLU A 152 -16.01 -1.76 -6.75
N ALA A 153 -16.68 -0.66 -6.38
CA ALA A 153 -17.59 -0.68 -5.25
C ALA A 153 -18.70 -1.73 -5.50
N PRO A 154 -19.10 -2.53 -4.50
CA PRO A 154 -20.19 -3.47 -4.67
C PRO A 154 -21.45 -2.73 -5.11
N GLU A 155 -22.09 -3.19 -6.20
CA GLU A 155 -23.39 -2.67 -6.63
C GLU A 155 -24.37 -2.74 -5.44
N ALA A 156 -24.97 -1.59 -5.11
CA ALA A 156 -25.91 -1.42 -3.99
C ALA A 156 -27.22 -2.22 -4.16
#